data_AF-A0A109LLB1-F1
#
_entry.id   AF-A0A109LLB1-F1
#
_cell.length_a   1.000
_cell.length_b   1.000
_cell.length_c   1.000
_cell.angle_alpha   90.00
_cell.angle_beta   90.00
_cell.angle_gamma   90.00
#
_symmetry.space_group_name_H-M   'P 1'
#
loop_
_entity.id
_entity.type
_entity.pdbx_description
1 polymer ?
#
loop_
_entity_poly.entity_id
_entity_poly.type
_entity_poly.pdbx_seq_one_letter_code
_entity_poly.pdbx_strand_id
1 'polypeptide(L)'
;MPIAGSFATNNSEALRDAALNHLGIALLPDFSAQAALAAGKVVQVLKDWTLKGAFADEIYLIRPYSPHVPKSVTVLVGYLKEKLSDGFQFGGC
;
A
#
# COMPACT_ATOMS: atom_id res chain seq x y z
N MET A 1 9.27 -22.89 2.65
CA MET A 1 8.57 -23.61 1.57
C MET A 1 8.08 -22.56 0.58
N PRO A 2 8.65 -22.44 -0.63
CA PRO A 2 8.11 -21.52 -1.63
C PRO A 2 6.71 -21.98 -2.02
N ILE A 3 5.76 -21.04 -2.04
CA ILE A 3 4.38 -21.31 -2.47
C ILE A 3 4.41 -21.36 -4.01
N ALA A 4 4.12 -22.51 -4.61
CA ALA A 4 3.98 -22.62 -6.06
C ALA A 4 2.64 -21.99 -6.49
N GLY A 5 2.58 -20.67 -6.51
CA GLY A 5 1.43 -19.92 -7.02
C GLY A 5 1.38 -19.94 -8.54
N SER A 6 0.17 -19.86 -9.12
CA SER A 6 -0.03 -19.73 -10.57
C SER A 6 0.48 -18.41 -11.14
N PHE A 7 0.78 -17.44 -10.28
CA PHE A 7 1.25 -16.12 -10.65
C PHE A 7 2.12 -15.53 -9.53
N ALA A 8 3.29 -14.99 -9.91
CA ALA A 8 4.22 -14.33 -8.98
C ALA A 8 4.75 -13.05 -9.61
N THR A 9 4.67 -11.94 -8.88
CA THR A 9 5.18 -10.65 -9.32
C THR A 9 5.54 -9.81 -8.09
N ASN A 10 6.45 -8.85 -8.28
CA ASN A 10 6.84 -7.88 -7.27
C ASN A 10 6.05 -6.57 -7.35
N ASN A 11 5.10 -6.46 -8.28
CA ASN A 11 4.24 -5.29 -8.43
C ASN A 11 2.90 -5.50 -7.75
N SER A 12 2.62 -4.69 -6.72
CA SER A 12 1.36 -4.68 -5.98
C SER A 12 0.14 -4.41 -6.86
N GLU A 13 0.25 -3.60 -7.91
CA GLU A 13 -0.87 -3.34 -8.83
C GLU A 13 -1.23 -4.58 -9.65
N ALA A 14 -0.21 -5.31 -10.13
CA ALA A 14 -0.42 -6.55 -10.86
C ALA A 14 -1.01 -7.65 -9.96
N LEU A 15 -0.59 -7.71 -8.69
CA LEU A 15 -1.21 -8.61 -7.70
C LEU A 15 -2.66 -8.23 -7.40
N ARG A 16 -2.98 -6.94 -7.32
CA ARG A 16 -4.36 -6.45 -7.13
C ARG A 16 -5.22 -6.83 -8.32
N ASP A 17 -4.74 -6.61 -9.53
CA ASP A 17 -5.50 -6.90 -10.74
C ASP A 17 -5.70 -8.42 -10.88
N ALA A 18 -4.71 -9.24 -10.49
CA ALA A 18 -4.89 -10.69 -10.41
C ALA A 18 -6.00 -11.08 -9.41
N ALA A 19 -6.01 -10.49 -8.22
CA ALA A 19 -7.07 -10.73 -7.23
C ALA A 19 -8.46 -10.29 -7.74
N LEU A 20 -8.54 -9.12 -8.41
CA LEU A 20 -9.76 -8.61 -9.02
C LEU A 20 -10.28 -9.51 -10.15
N ASN A 21 -9.40 -10.17 -10.89
CA ASN A 21 -9.73 -11.13 -11.94
C ASN A 21 -9.85 -12.58 -11.42
N HIS A 22 -10.07 -12.75 -10.11
CA HIS A 22 -10.34 -14.05 -9.48
C HIS A 22 -9.21 -15.09 -9.61
N LEU A 23 -7.95 -14.67 -9.81
CA LEU A 23 -6.80 -15.58 -9.82
C LEU A 23 -6.44 -16.14 -8.44
N GLY A 24 -6.98 -15.55 -7.36
CA GLY A 24 -6.81 -16.06 -6.00
C GLY A 24 -6.71 -14.97 -4.94
N ILE A 25 -6.03 -15.29 -3.85
CA ILE A 25 -5.75 -14.37 -2.73
C ILE A 25 -4.41 -13.68 -2.99
N ALA A 26 -4.39 -12.35 -2.84
CA ALA A 26 -3.17 -11.55 -2.99
C ALA A 26 -2.81 -10.86 -1.68
N LEU A 27 -1.51 -10.79 -1.40
CA LEU A 27 -0.94 -9.97 -0.35
C LEU A 27 -0.65 -8.58 -0.93
N LEU A 28 -1.32 -7.55 -0.41
CA LEU A 28 -1.25 -6.19 -0.92
C LEU A 28 -1.02 -5.19 0.20
N PRO A 29 -0.29 -4.09 -0.05
CA PRO A 29 -0.24 -2.97 0.87
C PRO A 29 -1.52 -2.14 0.78
N ASP A 30 -1.73 -1.35 1.83
CA ASP A 30 -3.00 -0.70 2.10
C ASP A 30 -3.42 0.28 1.04
N PHE A 31 -2.48 1.12 0.60
CA PHE A 31 -2.70 2.11 -0.44
C PHE A 31 -3.10 1.48 -1.79
N SER A 32 -2.59 0.29 -2.12
CA SER A 32 -2.95 -0.39 -3.37
C SER A 32 -4.36 -0.99 -3.31
N ALA A 33 -4.72 -1.55 -2.15
CA ALA A 33 -5.99 -2.25 -1.96
C ALA A 33 -7.17 -1.32 -1.63
N GLN A 34 -6.91 -0.11 -1.10
CA GLN A 34 -7.92 0.83 -0.59
C GLN A 34 -9.10 1.04 -1.57
N ALA A 35 -8.81 1.38 -2.84
CA ALA A 35 -9.84 1.66 -3.82
C ALA A 35 -10.69 0.41 -4.17
N ALA A 36 -10.06 -0.76 -4.24
CA ALA A 36 -10.74 -2.02 -4.56
C ALA A 36 -11.60 -2.50 -3.38
N LEU A 37 -11.13 -2.30 -2.14
CA LEU A 37 -11.88 -2.59 -0.91
C LEU A 37 -13.08 -1.65 -0.76
N ALA A 38 -12.88 -0.34 -0.95
CA ALA A 38 -13.95 0.64 -0.89
C ALA A 38 -15.05 0.38 -1.95
N ALA A 39 -14.66 -0.14 -3.11
CA ALA A 39 -15.60 -0.55 -4.16
C ALA A 39 -16.23 -1.93 -3.94
N GLY A 40 -15.89 -2.65 -2.86
CA GLY A 40 -16.39 -4.00 -2.56
C GLY A 40 -15.98 -5.07 -3.57
N LYS A 41 -14.95 -4.81 -4.40
CA LYS A 41 -14.49 -5.75 -5.43
C LYS A 41 -13.53 -6.80 -4.89
N VAL A 42 -12.88 -6.50 -3.77
CA VAL A 42 -12.07 -7.42 -2.99
C VAL A 42 -12.50 -7.35 -1.54
N VAL A 43 -12.20 -8.39 -0.79
CA VAL A 43 -12.49 -8.47 0.65
C VAL A 43 -11.21 -8.82 1.40
N GLN A 44 -11.01 -8.22 2.56
CA GLN A 44 -9.90 -8.59 3.44
C GLN A 44 -10.16 -9.98 4.03
N VAL A 45 -9.20 -10.88 3.84
CA VAL A 45 -9.17 -12.20 4.45
C VAL A 45 -8.14 -12.24 5.57
N LEU A 46 -8.30 -13.13 6.55
CA LEU A 46 -7.38 -13.29 7.69
C LEU A 46 -7.17 -12.01 8.51
N LYS A 47 -8.27 -11.37 8.94
CA LYS A 47 -8.24 -10.10 9.71
C LYS A 47 -7.37 -10.16 10.98
N ASP A 48 -7.26 -11.33 11.60
CA ASP A 48 -6.48 -11.54 12.83
C ASP A 48 -4.98 -11.74 12.59
N TRP A 49 -4.55 -11.79 11.33
CA TRP A 49 -3.15 -12.03 10.99
C TRP A 49 -2.46 -10.74 10.54
N THR A 50 -1.49 -10.30 11.35
CA THR A 50 -0.65 -9.14 11.02
C THR A 50 0.63 -9.62 10.33
N LEU A 51 0.90 -9.09 9.14
CA LEU A 51 2.20 -9.31 8.52
C LEU A 51 3.31 -8.62 9.28
N LYS A 52 4.39 -9.37 9.54
CA LYS A 52 5.63 -8.82 10.07
C LYS A 52 6.69 -8.82 8.97
N GLY A 53 7.19 -7.63 8.60
CA GLY A 53 8.38 -7.46 7.78
C GLY A 53 8.21 -7.56 6.26
N ALA A 54 6.99 -7.74 5.73
CA ALA A 54 6.77 -7.66 4.27
C ALA A 54 6.47 -6.24 3.79
N PHE A 55 5.83 -5.43 4.63
CA PHE A 55 5.57 -4.01 4.38
C PHE A 55 6.03 -3.21 5.59
N ALA A 56 6.45 -1.96 5.36
CA ALA A 56 6.80 -1.04 6.42
C ALA A 56 5.54 -0.40 7.01
N ASP A 57 5.53 -0.19 8.33
CA ASP A 57 4.42 0.48 9.04
C ASP A 57 4.35 1.98 8.73
N GLU A 58 5.42 2.54 8.17
CA GLU A 58 5.55 3.97 7.89
C GLU A 58 5.99 4.24 6.45
N ILE A 59 5.51 5.37 5.91
CA ILE A 59 5.95 5.89 4.61
C ILE A 59 6.91 7.05 4.86
N TYR A 60 8.11 6.95 4.28
CA TYR A 60 9.13 7.98 4.40
C TYR A 60 9.22 8.82 3.12
N LEU A 61 9.25 10.14 3.28
CA LEU A 61 9.65 11.06 2.23
C LEU A 61 11.16 11.24 2.25
N ILE A 62 11.85 10.57 1.34
CA ILE A 62 13.31 10.66 1.21
C ILE A 62 13.65 11.72 0.17
N ARG A 63 14.53 12.65 0.54
CA ARG A 63 15.13 13.62 -0.38
C ARG A 63 16.65 13.49 -0.37
N PRO A 64 17.33 13.75 -1.49
CA PRO A 64 18.78 13.93 -1.49
C PRO A 64 19.20 15.03 -0.53
N TYR A 65 20.38 14.87 0.07
CA TYR A 65 20.98 15.92 0.87
C TYR A 65 21.27 17.13 -0.03
N SER A 66 20.83 18.30 0.43
CA SER A 66 21.08 19.60 -0.21
C SER A 66 21.15 20.65 0.90
N PRO A 67 22.17 21.53 0.90
CA PRO A 67 22.28 22.64 1.83
C PRO A 67 21.09 23.61 1.74
N HIS A 68 20.54 23.78 0.54
CA HIS A 68 19.37 24.62 0.30
C HIS A 68 18.20 23.76 -0.16
N VAL A 69 17.13 23.74 0.63
CA VAL A 69 15.87 23.08 0.26
C VAL A 69 15.00 24.11 -0.47
N PRO A 70 14.62 23.86 -1.75
CA PRO A 70 13.71 24.73 -2.46
C PRO A 70 12.37 24.86 -1.72
N LYS A 71 11.79 26.06 -1.69
CA LYS A 71 10.50 26.32 -1.03
C LYS A 71 9.38 25.39 -1.53
N SER A 72 9.38 25.08 -2.83
CA SER A 72 8.42 24.15 -3.44
C SER A 72 8.47 22.75 -2.82
N VAL A 73 9.67 22.23 -2.54
CA VAL A 73 9.86 20.93 -1.89
C VAL A 73 9.34 20.98 -0.46
N THR A 74 9.64 22.04 0.29
CA THR A 74 9.14 22.21 1.67
C THR A 74 7.61 22.24 1.72
N VAL A 75 6.98 22.98 0.81
CA VAL A 75 5.52 23.07 0.70
C VAL A 75 4.92 21.71 0.33
N LEU A 76 5.50 21.01 -0.65
CA LEU A 76 5.05 19.68 -1.05
C LEU A 76 5.15 18.66 0.10
N VAL A 77 6.29 18.63 0.81
CA VAL A 77 6.47 17.75 1.97
C VAL A 77 5.46 18.06 3.06
N GLY A 78 5.21 19.35 3.35
CA GLY A 78 4.19 19.76 4.31
C GLY A 78 2.80 19.29 3.90
N TYR A 79 2.42 19.51 2.64
CA TYR A 79 1.14 19.07 2.08
C TYR A 79 0.96 17.55 2.15
N LEU A 80 1.98 16.78 1.76
CA LEU A 80 1.92 15.32 1.79
C LEU A 80 1.83 14.78 3.22
N LYS A 81 2.56 15.37 4.17
CA LYS A 81 2.44 15.00 5.59
C LYS A 81 1.04 15.27 6.14
N GLU A 82 0.43 16.39 5.77
CA GLU A 82 -0.94 16.72 6.19
C GLU A 82 -1.95 15.75 5.56
N LYS A 83 -1.86 15.47 4.25
CA LYS A 83 -2.85 14.63 3.58
C LYS A 83 -2.73 13.14 3.86
N LEU A 84 -1.54 12.68 4.27
CA LEU A 84 -1.27 11.26 4.54
C LEU A 84 -1.15 10.96 6.04
N SER A 85 -1.41 11.94 6.93
CA SER A 85 -1.28 11.76 8.39
C SER A 85 -2.19 10.68 8.95
N ASP A 86 -3.39 10.54 8.37
CA ASP A 86 -4.43 9.64 8.86
C ASP A 86 -4.22 8.20 8.37
N GLY A 87 -3.19 7.99 7.55
CA GLY A 87 -2.87 6.71 6.93
C GLY A 87 -3.93 6.25 5.92
N PHE A 88 -3.83 5.00 5.52
CA PHE A 88 -4.76 4.37 4.60
C PHE A 88 -5.74 3.51 5.41
N GLN A 89 -6.77 4.15 5.96
CA GLN A 89 -7.77 3.45 6.76
C GLN A 89 -8.58 2.50 5.87
N PHE A 90 -8.74 1.26 6.32
CA PHE A 90 -9.74 0.34 5.79
C PHE A 90 -10.97 0.44 6.69
N GLY A 91 -12.11 0.82 6.10
CA GLY A 91 -13.39 0.77 6.79
C GLY A 91 -13.73 -0.67 7.15
N GLY A 92 -13.36 -1.09 8.37
CA GLY A 92 -13.86 -2.30 8.98
C GLY A 92 -15.31 -2.10 9.38
N CYS A 93 -16.23 -2.75 8.66
CA CYS A 93 -17.44 -3.25 9.28
C CYS A 93 -17.24 -4.74 9.60
#